data_AF-A0A3M6R6F1-F1
#
_entry.id   AF-A0A3M6R6F1-F1
#
_cell.length_a   1.000
_cell.length_b   1.000
_cell.length_c   1.000
_cell.angle_alpha   90.00
_cell.angle_beta   90.00
_cell.angle_gamma   90.00
#
_symmetry.space_group_name_H-M   'P 1'
#
loop_
_entity.id
_entity.type
_entity.pdbx_description
1 polymer ?
#
loop_
_entity_poly.entity_id
_entity_poly.type
_entity_poly.pdbx_seq_one_letter_code
_entity_poly.pdbx_strand_id
1 'polypeptide(L)'
;MKIFSRFFDAKATDRVGKSAQTDVDALLALAEMDIATAIAAHEEWKQRLLDYLENMDGKLSEDFQPDLICRDDGCDLGKWLYGPGQKRFGHYPAFSILVARHKYFHVQAAIVVAQALGGNQEEARRVLNGSYRLASNQVILMLRELKKNLRSGVAVQ
;
A
#
# COMPACT_ATOMS: atom_id res chain seq x y z
N MET A 1 -12.36 -17.00 1.33
CA MET A 1 -11.21 -16.21 0.84
C MET A 1 -10.01 -17.13 0.55
N LYS A 2 -10.03 -17.89 -0.56
CA LYS A 2 -8.93 -18.79 -0.99
C LYS A 2 -8.22 -18.30 -2.27
N ILE A 3 -8.53 -17.10 -2.72
CA ILE A 3 -8.12 -16.58 -4.03
C ILE A 3 -6.64 -16.16 -4.00
N PHE A 4 -6.16 -15.51 -2.93
CA PHE A 4 -4.78 -15.02 -2.86
C PHE A 4 -3.71 -16.12 -2.62
N SER A 5 -4.07 -17.27 -2.04
CA SER A 5 -3.13 -18.35 -1.71
C SER A 5 -2.71 -19.23 -2.89
N ARG A 6 -3.45 -19.20 -4.02
CA ARG A 6 -3.24 -20.13 -5.14
C ARG A 6 -2.46 -19.55 -6.32
N PHE A 7 -2.10 -18.26 -6.29
CA PHE A 7 -1.43 -17.61 -7.42
C PHE A 7 0.10 -17.71 -7.39
N PHE A 8 0.70 -17.95 -6.22
CA PHE A 8 2.16 -18.12 -6.10
C PHE A 8 2.62 -19.57 -6.30
N ASP A 9 1.69 -20.51 -6.53
CA ASP A 9 1.98 -21.95 -6.57
C ASP A 9 1.82 -22.48 -8.01
N ALA A 10 2.63 -21.95 -8.93
CA ALA A 10 2.79 -22.52 -10.27
C ALA A 10 4.06 -23.39 -10.27
N LYS A 11 3.82 -24.70 -10.24
CA LYS A 11 4.78 -25.80 -10.11
C LYS A 11 6.00 -25.64 -11.02
N ALA A 12 7.18 -25.55 -10.39
CA ALA A 12 8.48 -25.60 -11.03
C ALA A 12 8.75 -26.97 -11.64
N THR A 13 9.14 -26.99 -12.92
CA THR A 13 9.94 -28.07 -13.50
C THR A 13 11.30 -27.49 -13.89
N ASP A 14 12.32 -28.23 -13.47
CA ASP A 14 13.77 -28.13 -13.65
C ASP A 14 14.56 -27.09 -12.81
N ARG A 15 15.17 -27.68 -11.75
CA ARG A 15 16.07 -27.17 -10.70
C ARG A 15 17.51 -27.27 -11.23
N VAL A 16 18.48 -26.39 -10.94
CA VAL A 16 19.20 -26.29 -9.65
C VAL A 16 19.89 -24.92 -9.49
N GLY A 17 19.90 -24.05 -10.51
CA GLY A 17 20.56 -22.73 -10.44
C GLY A 17 19.64 -21.53 -10.12
N LYS A 18 18.31 -21.71 -10.19
CA LYS A 18 17.34 -20.60 -10.12
C LYS A 18 16.87 -20.28 -8.69
N SER A 19 16.87 -21.27 -7.78
CA SER A 19 16.34 -21.12 -6.41
C SER A 19 17.22 -20.26 -5.50
N ALA A 20 18.54 -20.38 -5.59
CA ALA A 20 19.46 -19.55 -4.81
C ALA A 20 19.42 -18.07 -5.25
N GLN A 21 19.27 -17.81 -6.54
CA GLN A 21 19.15 -16.45 -7.08
C GLN A 21 17.83 -15.79 -6.67
N THR A 22 16.71 -16.53 -6.69
CA THR A 22 15.40 -16.02 -6.26
C THR A 22 15.36 -15.64 -4.79
N ASP A 23 16.11 -16.34 -3.93
CA ASP A 23 16.13 -16.05 -2.50
C ASP A 23 16.95 -14.81 -2.18
N VAL A 24 18.08 -14.62 -2.87
CA VAL A 24 18.89 -13.39 -2.78
C VAL A 24 18.11 -12.19 -3.35
N ASP A 25 17.39 -12.35 -4.46
CA ASP A 25 16.57 -11.29 -5.04
C ASP A 25 15.37 -10.93 -4.16
N ALA A 26 14.79 -11.91 -3.44
CA ALA A 26 13.72 -11.69 -2.47
C ALA A 26 14.23 -10.99 -1.20
N LEU A 27 15.40 -11.38 -0.69
CA LEU A 27 16.08 -10.72 0.42
C LEU A 27 16.47 -9.27 0.08
N LEU A 28 17.00 -9.05 -1.13
CA LEU A 28 17.30 -7.71 -1.64
C LEU A 28 16.02 -6.88 -1.81
N ALA A 29 14.92 -7.48 -2.29
CA ALA A 29 13.64 -6.78 -2.39
C ALA A 29 13.05 -6.42 -1.00
N LEU A 30 13.23 -7.28 -0.01
CA LEU A 30 12.89 -7.02 1.40
C LEU A 30 13.78 -5.93 2.03
N ALA A 31 15.04 -5.85 1.61
CA ALA A 31 15.98 -4.83 2.06
C ALA A 31 15.78 -3.47 1.35
N GLU A 32 15.35 -3.47 0.08
CA GLU A 32 15.11 -2.27 -0.73
C GLU A 32 13.87 -1.48 -0.28
N MET A 33 12.90 -2.15 0.35
CA MET A 33 11.75 -1.48 0.98
C MET A 33 11.39 -2.20 2.27
N ASP A 34 11.45 -1.48 3.39
CA ASP A 34 10.93 -1.98 4.66
C ASP A 34 9.39 -2.00 4.62
N ILE A 35 8.84 -3.18 4.26
CA ILE A 35 7.39 -3.43 4.25
C ILE A 35 6.77 -3.15 5.64
N ALA A 36 7.50 -3.35 6.73
CA ALA A 36 6.99 -3.03 8.07
C ALA A 36 6.76 -1.53 8.22
N THR A 37 7.72 -0.71 7.79
CA THR A 37 7.60 0.75 7.78
C THR A 37 6.46 1.20 6.86
N ALA A 38 6.31 0.60 5.68
CA ALA A 38 5.19 0.91 4.79
C ALA A 38 3.82 0.61 5.43
N ILE A 39 3.69 -0.52 6.14
CA ILE A 39 2.46 -0.87 6.88
C ILE A 39 2.19 0.16 7.97
N ALA A 40 3.19 0.47 8.81
CA ALA A 40 3.04 1.42 9.90
C ALA A 40 2.61 2.81 9.40
N ALA A 41 3.23 3.30 8.33
CA ALA A 41 2.85 4.58 7.72
C ALA A 41 1.38 4.60 7.25
N HIS A 42 0.88 3.51 6.66
CA HIS A 42 -0.51 3.41 6.20
C HIS A 42 -1.53 3.22 7.33
N GLU A 43 -1.11 2.63 8.46
CA GLU A 43 -1.90 2.58 9.69
C GLU A 43 -2.01 3.98 10.32
N GLU A 44 -0.90 4.73 10.34
CA GLU A 44 -0.82 6.09 10.91
C GLU A 44 -1.66 7.11 10.14
N TRP A 45 -1.81 6.96 8.82
CA TRP A 45 -2.64 7.86 8.00
C TRP A 45 -4.04 8.09 8.54
N LYS A 46 -4.66 7.07 9.19
CA LYS A 46 -5.99 7.24 9.79
C LYS A 46 -5.95 8.26 10.92
N GLN A 47 -4.94 8.20 11.78
CA GLN A 47 -4.80 9.14 12.90
C GLN A 47 -4.55 10.54 12.37
N ARG A 48 -3.65 10.69 11.39
CA ARG A 48 -3.38 12.00 10.77
C ARG A 48 -4.62 12.63 10.14
N LEU A 49 -5.49 11.83 9.51
CA LEU A 49 -6.77 12.31 8.98
C LEU A 49 -7.76 12.68 10.09
N LEU A 50 -7.82 11.93 11.20
CA LEU A 50 -8.64 12.28 12.35
C LEU A 50 -8.18 13.61 12.97
N ASP A 51 -6.88 13.74 13.23
CA ASP A 51 -6.28 14.95 13.76
C ASP A 51 -6.53 16.14 12.83
N TYR A 52 -6.45 15.94 11.51
CA TYR A 52 -6.80 16.95 10.52
C TYR A 52 -8.26 17.39 10.61
N LEU A 53 -9.21 16.45 10.77
CA LEU A 53 -10.64 16.77 10.90
C LEU A 53 -11.00 17.42 12.25
N GLU A 54 -10.22 17.18 13.29
CA GLU A 54 -10.45 17.73 14.64
C GLU A 54 -9.85 19.13 14.81
N ASN A 55 -8.69 19.39 14.21
CA ASN A 55 -7.96 20.65 14.34
C ASN A 55 -8.19 21.60 13.15
N MET A 56 -9.30 21.42 12.44
CA MET A 56 -9.58 22.14 11.20
C MET A 56 -10.15 23.54 11.47
N ASP A 57 -9.29 24.49 11.86
CA ASP A 57 -9.66 25.91 12.00
C ASP A 57 -9.76 26.66 10.65
N GLY A 58 -10.00 25.92 9.55
CA GLY A 58 -10.06 26.47 8.18
C GLY A 58 -8.69 26.76 7.55
N LYS A 59 -7.58 26.31 8.15
CA LYS A 59 -6.23 26.44 7.56
C LYS A 59 -5.82 25.17 6.81
N LEU A 60 -5.37 25.37 5.57
CA LEU A 60 -4.63 24.36 4.82
C LEU A 60 -3.32 24.06 5.56
N SER A 61 -3.17 22.86 6.11
CA SER A 61 -1.84 22.34 6.41
C SER A 61 -1.16 22.06 5.07
N GLU A 62 0.09 22.51 4.88
CA GLU A 62 0.84 22.34 3.62
C GLU A 62 0.92 20.88 3.19
N ASP A 63 0.94 19.95 4.16
CA ASP A 63 0.99 18.51 3.93
C ASP A 63 -0.37 17.89 3.57
N PHE A 64 -1.48 18.60 3.80
CA PHE A 64 -2.85 18.12 3.61
C PHE A 64 -3.58 18.85 2.48
N GLN A 65 -2.93 18.93 1.32
CA GLN A 65 -3.56 19.36 0.08
C GLN A 65 -4.11 18.15 -0.70
N PRO A 66 -5.39 18.15 -1.13
CA PRO A 66 -5.96 17.02 -1.88
C PRO A 66 -5.15 16.62 -3.12
N ASP A 67 -4.60 17.59 -3.84
CA ASP A 67 -3.79 17.35 -5.05
C ASP A 67 -2.45 16.69 -4.74
N LEU A 68 -1.88 16.93 -3.55
CA LEU A 68 -0.67 16.25 -3.09
C LEU A 68 -1.00 14.85 -2.55
N ILE A 69 -2.08 14.72 -1.78
CA ILE A 69 -2.49 13.45 -1.15
C ILE A 69 -2.92 12.43 -2.20
N CYS A 70 -3.59 12.84 -3.28
CA CYS A 70 -4.09 11.92 -4.30
C CYS A 70 -2.97 11.30 -5.15
N ARG A 71 -1.75 11.85 -5.09
CA ARG A 71 -0.56 11.31 -5.74
C ARG A 71 -0.08 10.06 -5.04
N ASP A 72 -0.25 8.93 -5.71
CA ASP A 72 0.12 7.62 -5.21
C ASP A 72 1.58 7.23 -5.54
N ASP A 73 2.35 8.14 -6.11
CA ASP A 73 3.79 8.00 -6.38
C ASP A 73 4.67 8.78 -5.38
N GLY A 74 4.06 9.60 -4.51
CA GLY A 74 4.77 10.51 -3.61
C GLY A 74 5.25 9.87 -2.30
N CYS A 75 4.56 8.84 -1.79
CA CYS A 75 4.94 8.15 -0.56
C CYS A 75 6.00 7.07 -0.83
N ASP A 76 6.68 6.58 0.21
CA ASP A 76 7.78 5.61 0.03
C ASP A 76 7.30 4.29 -0.58
N LEU A 77 6.10 3.82 -0.22
CA LEU A 77 5.49 2.68 -0.90
C LEU A 77 5.20 2.99 -2.37
N GLY A 78 4.66 4.16 -2.69
CA GLY A 78 4.40 4.61 -4.06
C GLY A 78 5.67 4.64 -4.92
N LYS A 79 6.73 5.27 -4.43
CA LYS A 79 8.05 5.30 -5.09
C LYS A 79 8.58 3.89 -5.34
N TRP A 80 8.39 2.98 -4.40
CA TRP A 80 8.78 1.58 -4.59
C TRP A 80 7.90 0.88 -5.62
N LEU A 81 6.58 1.04 -5.54
CA LEU A 81 5.60 0.43 -6.43
C LEU A 81 5.86 0.82 -7.89
N TYR A 82 6.13 2.10 -8.16
CA TYR A 82 6.43 2.58 -9.50
C TYR A 82 7.90 2.44 -9.91
N GLY A 83 8.77 2.03 -8.98
CA GLY A 83 10.21 1.89 -9.17
C GLY A 83 10.69 0.43 -9.08
N PRO A 84 11.53 0.09 -8.08
CA PRO A 84 12.07 -1.27 -7.93
C PRO A 84 11.01 -2.37 -7.85
N GLY A 85 9.88 -2.11 -7.18
CA GLY A 85 8.76 -3.04 -7.07
C GLY A 85 8.20 -3.43 -8.44
N GLN A 86 7.93 -2.44 -9.30
CA GLN A 86 7.45 -2.70 -10.67
C GLN A 86 8.44 -3.55 -11.46
N LYS A 87 9.74 -3.26 -11.37
CA LYS A 87 10.78 -4.00 -12.11
C LYS A 87 10.87 -5.47 -11.69
N ARG A 88 10.72 -5.74 -10.39
CA ARG A 88 10.87 -7.08 -9.80
C ARG A 88 9.59 -7.91 -9.83
N PHE A 89 8.44 -7.27 -9.64
CA PHE A 89 7.16 -7.95 -9.39
C PHE A 89 6.06 -7.58 -10.40
N GLY A 90 6.31 -6.66 -11.32
CA GLY A 90 5.30 -6.14 -12.24
C GLY A 90 4.65 -7.16 -13.17
N HIS A 91 5.28 -8.33 -13.37
CA HIS A 91 4.69 -9.45 -14.12
C HIS A 91 3.66 -10.26 -13.33
N TYR A 92 3.53 -10.05 -12.01
CA TYR A 92 2.51 -10.71 -11.19
C TYR A 92 1.21 -9.90 -11.18
N PRO A 93 0.05 -10.50 -11.52
CA PRO A 93 -1.24 -9.80 -11.46
C PRO A 93 -1.57 -9.22 -10.08
N ALA A 94 -1.14 -9.89 -9.01
CA ALA A 94 -1.30 -9.41 -7.64
C ALA A 94 -0.59 -8.08 -7.37
N PHE A 95 0.54 -7.83 -8.06
CA PHE A 95 1.26 -6.57 -7.96
C PHE A 95 0.46 -5.42 -8.59
N SER A 96 -0.10 -5.61 -9.79
CA SER A 96 -0.96 -4.59 -10.43
C SER A 96 -2.19 -4.27 -9.58
N ILE A 97 -2.74 -5.27 -8.88
CA ILE A 97 -3.83 -5.04 -7.92
C ILE A 97 -3.33 -4.19 -6.73
N LEU A 98 -2.13 -4.44 -6.21
CA LEU A 98 -1.56 -3.65 -5.12
C LEU A 98 -1.40 -2.18 -5.53
N VAL A 99 -0.86 -1.92 -6.73
CA VAL A 99 -0.74 -0.56 -7.29
C VAL A 99 -2.11 0.12 -7.37
N ALA A 100 -3.11 -0.56 -7.94
CA ALA A 100 -4.47 -0.01 -8.05
C ALA A 100 -5.12 0.27 -6.68
N ARG A 101 -4.90 -0.60 -5.68
CA ARG A 101 -5.43 -0.41 -4.32
C ARG A 101 -4.72 0.71 -3.57
N HIS A 102 -3.41 0.84 -3.76
CA HIS A 102 -2.63 1.95 -3.24
C HIS A 102 -3.12 3.29 -3.80
N LYS A 103 -3.32 3.37 -5.12
CA LYS A 103 -3.92 4.55 -5.75
C LYS A 103 -5.28 4.89 -5.18
N TYR A 104 -6.15 3.89 -5.05
CA TYR A 104 -7.49 4.09 -4.50
C TYR A 104 -7.45 4.60 -3.05
N PHE A 105 -6.54 4.08 -2.22
CA PHE A 105 -6.31 4.57 -0.86
C PHE A 105 -5.99 6.07 -0.83
N HIS A 106 -5.02 6.52 -1.64
CA HIS A 106 -4.64 7.93 -1.73
C HIS A 106 -5.77 8.82 -2.24
N VAL A 107 -6.54 8.36 -3.22
CA VAL A 107 -7.75 9.07 -3.70
C VAL A 107 -8.78 9.21 -2.57
N GLN A 108 -9.05 8.16 -1.79
CA GLN A 108 -10.02 8.27 -0.69
C GLN A 108 -9.53 9.20 0.42
N ALA A 109 -8.23 9.20 0.73
CA ALA A 109 -7.65 10.15 1.68
C ALA A 109 -7.81 11.61 1.19
N ALA A 110 -7.55 11.86 -0.09
CA ALA A 110 -7.75 13.17 -0.70
C ALA A 110 -9.22 13.62 -0.66
N ILE A 111 -10.17 12.70 -0.87
CA ILE A 111 -11.61 13.00 -0.76
C ILE A 111 -11.99 13.41 0.66
N VAL A 112 -11.48 12.73 1.70
CA VAL A 112 -11.73 13.12 3.11
C VAL A 112 -11.34 14.59 3.32
N VAL A 113 -10.15 14.97 2.87
CA VAL A 113 -9.60 16.31 3.01
C VAL A 113 -10.38 17.33 2.19
N ALA A 114 -10.70 17.02 0.93
CA ALA A 114 -11.47 17.89 0.06
C ALA A 114 -12.88 18.18 0.63
N GLN A 115 -13.54 17.17 1.20
CA GLN A 115 -14.85 17.34 1.84
C GLN A 115 -14.75 18.23 3.08
N ALA A 116 -13.72 18.02 3.90
CA ALA A 116 -13.48 18.84 5.08
C ALA A 116 -13.20 20.31 4.72
N LEU A 117 -12.39 20.56 3.68
CA LEU A 117 -12.11 21.90 3.14
C LEU A 117 -13.36 22.58 2.59
N GLY A 118 -14.27 21.80 1.99
CA GLY A 118 -15.57 22.28 1.53
C GLY A 118 -16.59 22.53 2.66
N GLY A 119 -16.22 22.35 3.93
CA GLY A 119 -17.13 22.48 5.07
C GLY A 119 -18.05 21.27 5.30
N ASN A 120 -17.92 20.20 4.49
CA ASN A 120 -18.76 19.02 4.54
C ASN A 120 -18.23 17.99 5.55
N GLN A 121 -18.23 18.35 6.83
CA GLN A 121 -17.62 17.56 7.91
C GLN A 121 -18.25 16.17 8.10
N GLU A 122 -19.58 16.04 7.92
CA GLU A 122 -20.27 14.76 8.00
C GLU A 122 -19.82 13.81 6.88
N GLU A 123 -19.72 14.34 5.66
CA GLU A 123 -19.30 13.58 4.48
C GLU A 123 -17.83 13.16 4.60
N ALA A 124 -16.95 14.03 5.08
CA ALA A 124 -15.55 13.69 5.35
C ALA A 124 -15.44 12.50 6.33
N ARG A 125 -16.22 12.51 7.42
CA ARG A 125 -16.30 11.39 8.37
C ARG A 125 -16.91 10.13 7.76
N ARG A 126 -17.90 10.27 6.88
CA ARG A 126 -18.52 9.14 6.17
C ARG A 126 -17.51 8.44 5.25
N VAL A 127 -16.75 9.20 4.48
CA VAL A 127 -15.67 8.69 3.61
C VAL A 127 -14.57 8.04 4.45
N LEU A 128 -14.12 8.71 5.52
CA LEU A 128 -13.07 8.21 6.42
C LEU A 128 -13.45 6.84 7.01
N ASN A 129 -14.67 6.70 7.53
CA ASN A 129 -15.14 5.47 8.17
C ASN A 129 -15.66 4.41 7.18
N GLY A 130 -15.88 4.79 5.92
CA GLY A 130 -16.36 3.95 4.84
C GLY A 130 -15.25 3.58 3.87
N SER A 131 -15.24 4.24 2.71
CA SER A 131 -14.39 3.90 1.57
C SER A 131 -12.89 4.02 1.87
N TYR A 132 -12.45 5.02 2.64
CA TYR A 132 -11.05 5.13 3.05
C TYR A 132 -10.64 3.95 3.93
N ARG A 133 -11.42 3.63 4.98
CA ARG A 133 -11.13 2.50 5.87
C ARG A 133 -11.02 1.18 5.10
N LEU A 134 -11.90 0.95 4.14
CA LEU A 134 -11.84 -0.24 3.27
C LEU A 134 -10.55 -0.26 2.43
N ALA A 135 -10.18 0.88 1.82
CA ALA A 135 -8.98 0.99 1.01
C ALA A 135 -7.69 0.78 1.84
N SER A 136 -7.60 1.41 3.01
CA SER A 136 -6.48 1.29 3.95
C SER A 136 -6.28 -0.17 4.38
N ASN A 137 -7.35 -0.83 4.81
CA ASN A 137 -7.31 -2.24 5.20
C ASN A 137 -6.85 -3.16 4.05
N GLN A 138 -7.25 -2.88 2.80
CA GLN A 138 -6.83 -3.66 1.65
C GLN A 138 -5.33 -3.54 1.38
N VAL A 139 -4.78 -2.32 1.40
CA VAL A 139 -3.33 -2.10 1.23
C VAL A 139 -2.56 -2.81 2.34
N ILE A 140 -2.93 -2.61 3.61
CA ILE A 140 -2.26 -3.24 4.76
C ILE A 140 -2.30 -4.77 4.65
N LEU A 141 -3.45 -5.36 4.30
CA LEU A 141 -3.57 -6.80 4.12
C LEU A 141 -2.63 -7.31 3.03
N MET A 142 -2.62 -6.67 1.86
CA MET A 142 -1.77 -7.07 0.74
C MET A 142 -0.28 -6.93 1.05
N LEU A 143 0.12 -5.90 1.79
CA LEU A 143 1.51 -5.75 2.26
C LEU A 143 1.89 -6.83 3.27
N ARG A 144 1.00 -7.20 4.20
CA ARG A 144 1.22 -8.32 5.13
C ARG A 144 1.35 -9.65 4.40
N GLU A 145 0.52 -9.88 3.38
CA GLU A 145 0.62 -11.06 2.51
C GLU A 145 1.94 -11.08 1.72
N LEU A 146 2.33 -9.96 1.12
CA LEU A 146 3.61 -9.83 0.41
C LEU A 146 4.78 -10.13 1.35
N LYS A 147 4.80 -9.52 2.55
CA LYS A 147 5.83 -9.77 3.58
C LYS A 147 5.88 -11.23 3.98
N LYS A 148 4.73 -11.88 4.18
CA LYS A 148 4.65 -13.31 4.51
C LYS A 148 5.20 -14.16 3.38
N ASN A 149 4.79 -13.90 2.14
CA ASN A 149 5.21 -14.68 0.97
C ASN A 149 6.71 -14.54 0.69
N LEU A 150 7.29 -13.35 0.87
CA LEU A 150 8.74 -13.15 0.75
C LEU A 150 9.50 -13.91 1.85
N ARG A 151 8.99 -13.93 3.08
CA ARG A 151 9.59 -14.74 4.17
C ARG A 151 9.44 -16.24 3.94
N SER A 152 8.30 -16.69 3.42
CA SER A 152 8.03 -18.10 3.13
C SER A 152 8.78 -18.59 1.89
N GLY A 153 9.01 -17.74 0.89
CA GLY A 153 9.90 -18.05 -0.24
C GLY A 153 11.33 -18.33 0.22
N VAL A 154 11.81 -17.58 1.23
CA VAL A 154 13.13 -17.79 1.86
C VAL A 154 13.15 -19.02 2.80
N ALA A 155 12.00 -19.47 3.31
CA ALA A 155 11.91 -20.56 4.29
C ALA A 155 11.61 -21.94 3.67
N VAL A 156 11.45 -22.03 2.35
CA VAL A 156 11.31 -23.30 1.62
C VAL A 156 12.60 -23.56 0.84
N GLN A 157 13.67 -23.85 1.56
CA GLN A 157 14.84 -24.62 1.08
C GLN A 157 15.23 -25.65 2.13
#